data_AF-A0A9P6QQZ9-F1
#
_entry.id   AF-A0A9P6QQZ9-F1
#
_cell.length_a   1.000
_cell.length_b   1.000
_cell.length_c   1.000
_cell.angle_alpha   90.00
_cell.angle_beta   90.00
_cell.angle_gamma   90.00
#
_symmetry.space_group_name_H-M   'P 1'
#
loop_
_entity.id
_entity.type
_entity.pdbx_description
1 polymer ?
#
loop_
_entity_poly.entity_id
_entity_poly.type
_entity_poly.pdbx_seq_one_letter_code
_entity_poly.pdbx_strand_id
1 'polypeptide(L)'
;DQLTRSLERLNTKYVDILFVHNPEYFLMTNIKGTEDNVKKHQTILLNRLQILFEELEREIEKGRIRAYGISSNSFSLKPSHAHFLPYQDLVKMAASAFERMRIQRQQEHALFLEQQQEQQPSGGFSSGGSTSASDSQKRPTAPKLVQRTTHGLGYLQMPGNLLETEGLQTTAKWAKTKNLSVFINRPLNAMSPEYGPARLASYPEPLSPTYAQAKDEILGALAALSRQIEYLGPKMQRLTEMIKGLDESLRTDKLSIIQMEGASVRNTLHQELAKPVPIPHKSKVDGGSSEVAGGRSGASAGSSSLSPDAAAAIDAFKTAPTSTKPTVSTHPTATRPPTSSQPSSSTPPPSTTSSSSSSHGSTHRKIGEHEIDHLVKSLDHFIHAFHQQVRFQETARIAKIMTERGIDLKGEPIEQFAVEYLLEHDQVDAVLLGMKREPYVDFARGLLKSLAVPPPS
;
A
#
# COMPACT_ATOMS: atom_id res chain seq x y z
N ASP A 1 11.47 -0.79 -23.97
CA ASP A 1 10.16 -1.37 -23.59
C ASP A 1 9.45 -0.68 -22.44
N GLN A 2 10.01 -0.64 -21.22
CA GLN A 2 9.31 -0.07 -20.05
C GLN A 2 8.89 1.39 -20.28
N LEU A 3 9.79 2.23 -20.79
CA LEU A 3 9.47 3.62 -21.14
C LEU A 3 8.39 3.71 -22.22
N THR A 4 8.42 2.85 -23.25
CA THR A 4 7.41 2.81 -24.31
C THR A 4 6.01 2.59 -23.74
N ARG A 5 5.84 1.54 -22.93
CA ARG A 5 4.55 1.24 -22.28
C ARG A 5 4.10 2.36 -21.35
N SER A 6 5.03 3.02 -20.66
CA SER A 6 4.70 4.16 -19.79
C SER A 6 4.20 5.36 -20.60
N LEU A 7 4.86 5.70 -21.71
CA LEU A 7 4.45 6.79 -22.61
C LEU A 7 3.08 6.51 -23.25
N GLU A 8 2.84 5.26 -23.67
CA GLU A 8 1.54 4.82 -24.19
C GLU A 8 0.41 5.00 -23.16
N ARG A 9 0.61 4.52 -21.92
CA ARG A 9 -0.40 4.68 -20.85
C ARG A 9 -0.65 6.14 -20.47
N LEU A 10 0.40 6.96 -20.48
CA LEU A 10 0.30 8.40 -20.20
C LEU A 10 -0.23 9.19 -21.41
N ASN A 11 -0.44 8.54 -22.56
CA ASN A 11 -0.84 9.17 -23.82
C ASN A 11 0.01 10.40 -24.18
N THR A 12 1.33 10.29 -24.00
CA THR A 12 2.30 11.35 -24.30
C THR A 12 3.49 10.78 -25.07
N LYS A 13 4.18 11.63 -25.85
CA LYS A 13 5.40 11.25 -26.57
C LYS A 13 6.66 11.33 -25.71
N TYR A 14 6.60 12.09 -24.61
CA TYR A 14 7.74 12.31 -23.73
C TYR A 14 7.31 12.52 -22.27
N VAL A 15 8.26 12.38 -21.35
CA VAL A 15 8.15 12.83 -19.96
C VAL A 15 9.27 13.81 -19.61
N ASP A 16 9.02 14.74 -18.70
CA ASP A 16 10.03 15.70 -18.29
C ASP A 16 11.16 15.02 -17.49
N ILE A 17 10.79 14.13 -16.57
CA ILE A 17 11.74 13.42 -15.70
C ILE A 17 11.41 11.93 -15.70
N LEU A 18 12.43 11.09 -15.93
CA LEU A 18 12.35 9.64 -15.71
C LEU A 18 13.23 9.22 -14.53
N PHE A 19 12.64 8.57 -13.53
CA PHE A 19 13.39 8.02 -12.40
C PHE A 19 13.75 6.54 -12.61
N VAL A 20 15.02 6.20 -12.38
CA VAL A 20 15.45 4.82 -12.12
C VAL A 20 14.92 4.43 -10.74
N HIS A 21 14.04 3.43 -10.69
CA HIS A 21 13.32 3.09 -9.46
C HIS A 21 13.99 1.93 -8.70
N ASN A 22 14.33 2.19 -7.43
CA ASN A 22 14.86 1.26 -6.45
C ASN A 22 16.00 0.35 -6.96
N PRO A 23 17.10 0.90 -7.51
CA PRO A 23 18.25 0.11 -7.97
C PRO A 23 18.86 -0.77 -6.86
N GLU A 24 18.68 -0.39 -5.59
CA GLU A 24 19.12 -1.15 -4.42
C GLU A 24 18.47 -2.53 -4.27
N TYR A 25 17.37 -2.83 -4.98
CA TYR A 25 16.83 -4.20 -5.00
C TYR A 25 17.85 -5.24 -5.49
N PHE A 26 18.80 -4.82 -6.32
CA PHE A 26 19.94 -5.66 -6.65
C PHE A 26 20.75 -6.03 -5.40
N LEU A 27 21.07 -5.06 -4.53
CA LEU A 27 21.78 -5.31 -3.27
C LEU A 27 20.95 -6.20 -2.34
N MET A 28 19.65 -5.90 -2.17
CA MET A 28 18.76 -6.70 -1.31
C MET A 28 18.61 -8.16 -1.78
N THR A 29 18.73 -8.41 -3.08
CA THR A 29 18.66 -9.76 -3.65
C THR A 29 19.96 -10.53 -3.47
N ASN A 30 21.10 -9.84 -3.56
CA ASN A 30 22.42 -10.48 -3.59
C ASN A 30 23.17 -10.43 -2.25
N ILE A 31 22.70 -9.63 -1.28
CA ILE A 31 23.28 -9.49 0.06
C ILE A 31 22.22 -9.94 1.06
N LYS A 32 22.40 -11.13 1.62
CA LYS A 32 21.50 -11.78 2.57
C LYS A 32 22.11 -11.95 3.95
N GLY A 33 23.44 -11.97 4.06
CA GLY A 33 24.16 -12.18 5.31
C GLY A 33 25.30 -11.19 5.53
N THR A 34 25.92 -11.29 6.71
CA THR A 34 27.04 -10.43 7.13
C THR A 34 28.38 -10.80 6.48
N GLU A 35 28.48 -11.99 5.88
CA GLU A 35 29.69 -12.48 5.20
C GLU A 35 29.74 -12.11 3.71
N ASP A 36 28.64 -11.60 3.16
CA ASP A 36 28.55 -11.23 1.76
C ASP A 36 29.46 -10.03 1.45
N ASN A 37 30.14 -10.09 0.30
CA ASN A 37 31.03 -9.02 -0.12
C ASN A 37 30.23 -7.80 -0.62
N VAL A 38 29.76 -6.98 0.32
CA VAL A 38 28.95 -5.77 0.08
C VAL A 38 29.59 -4.87 -1.00
N LYS A 39 30.89 -4.62 -0.88
CA LYS A 39 31.64 -3.77 -1.83
C LYS A 39 31.60 -4.32 -3.25
N LYS A 40 31.78 -5.64 -3.43
CA LYS A 40 31.67 -6.29 -4.75
C LYS A 40 30.30 -6.05 -5.38
N HIS A 41 29.22 -6.22 -4.62
CA HIS A 41 27.86 -6.02 -5.14
C HIS A 41 27.55 -4.54 -5.40
N GLN A 42 28.03 -3.62 -4.56
CA GLN A 42 27.95 -2.18 -4.83
C GLN A 42 28.67 -1.83 -6.15
N THR A 43 29.88 -2.34 -6.38
CA THR A 43 30.60 -2.13 -7.66
C THR A 43 29.81 -2.65 -8.85
N ILE A 44 29.21 -3.84 -8.75
CA ILE A 44 28.38 -4.39 -9.83
C ILE A 44 27.15 -3.49 -10.10
N LEU A 45 26.50 -2.99 -9.04
CA LEU A 45 25.37 -2.09 -9.18
C LEU A 45 25.77 -0.78 -9.87
N LEU A 46 26.89 -0.18 -9.47
CA LEU A 46 27.41 1.04 -10.09
C LEU A 46 27.73 0.80 -11.58
N ASN A 47 28.36 -0.33 -11.93
CA ASN A 47 28.61 -0.66 -13.33
C ASN A 47 27.32 -0.80 -14.14
N ARG A 48 26.27 -1.39 -13.56
CA ARG A 48 24.94 -1.46 -14.20
C ARG A 48 24.32 -0.08 -14.38
N LEU A 49 24.45 0.81 -13.39
CA LEU A 49 23.96 2.19 -13.47
C LEU A 49 24.71 2.98 -14.56
N GLN A 50 26.02 2.77 -14.73
CA GLN A 50 26.79 3.43 -15.78
C GLN A 50 26.27 3.07 -17.18
N ILE A 51 26.00 1.78 -17.44
CA ILE A 51 25.42 1.32 -18.71
C ILE A 51 24.02 1.91 -18.89
N LEU A 52 23.22 1.93 -17.81
CA LEU A 52 21.88 2.50 -17.85
C LEU A 52 21.89 4.01 -18.17
N PHE A 53 22.84 4.77 -17.62
CA PHE A 53 22.97 6.20 -17.90
C PHE A 53 23.20 6.46 -19.38
N GLU A 54 24.01 5.66 -20.08
CA GLU A 54 24.18 5.79 -21.53
C GLU A 54 22.86 5.60 -22.29
N GLU A 55 22.04 4.62 -21.89
CA GLU A 55 20.72 4.43 -22.49
C GLU A 55 19.76 5.58 -22.17
N LEU A 56 19.83 6.15 -20.97
CA LEU A 56 19.02 7.31 -20.61
C LEU A 56 19.43 8.56 -21.41
N GLU A 57 20.72 8.77 -21.66
CA GLU A 57 21.20 9.81 -22.57
C GLU A 57 20.70 9.56 -24.01
N ARG A 58 20.65 8.31 -24.49
CA ARG A 58 20.01 7.96 -25.77
C ARG A 58 18.52 8.30 -25.80
N GLU A 59 17.79 8.02 -24.73
CA GLU A 59 16.36 8.35 -24.65
C GLU A 59 16.10 9.87 -24.58
N ILE A 60 17.06 10.64 -24.04
CA ILE A 60 17.06 12.10 -24.15
C ILE A 60 17.23 12.53 -25.59
N GLU A 61 18.21 11.98 -26.31
CA GLU A 61 18.45 12.31 -27.72
C GLU A 61 17.24 12.01 -28.60
N LYS A 62 16.55 10.89 -28.34
CA LYS A 62 15.29 10.52 -28.98
C LYS A 62 14.13 11.45 -28.61
N GLY A 63 14.32 12.39 -27.69
CA GLY A 63 13.31 13.34 -27.21
C GLY A 63 12.20 12.70 -26.38
N ARG A 64 12.42 11.49 -25.85
CA ARG A 64 11.43 10.73 -25.09
C ARG A 64 11.44 11.04 -23.60
N ILE A 65 12.57 11.53 -23.10
CA ILE A 65 12.69 12.09 -21.75
C ILE A 65 13.50 13.40 -21.83
N ARG A 66 13.25 14.38 -20.95
CA ARG A 66 14.08 15.61 -20.92
C ARG A 66 15.26 15.51 -19.96
N ALA A 67 15.07 14.78 -18.86
CA ALA A 67 16.06 14.50 -17.85
C ALA A 67 15.76 13.18 -17.15
N TYR A 68 16.70 12.72 -16.31
CA TYR A 68 16.50 11.54 -15.47
C TYR A 68 17.02 11.75 -14.05
N GLY A 69 16.61 10.84 -13.19
CA GLY A 69 17.02 10.80 -11.79
C GLY A 69 17.07 9.38 -11.24
N ILE A 70 17.45 9.27 -9.97
CA ILE A 70 17.38 8.01 -9.23
C ILE A 70 16.41 8.16 -8.06
N SER A 71 15.41 7.28 -7.99
CA SER A 71 14.53 7.11 -6.84
C SER A 71 15.01 5.92 -6.03
N SER A 72 15.57 6.14 -4.84
CA SER A 72 16.13 5.07 -4.02
C SER A 72 15.82 5.27 -2.53
N ASN A 73 15.40 4.21 -1.85
CA ASN A 73 15.28 4.21 -0.39
C ASN A 73 16.65 4.18 0.28
N SER A 74 17.66 3.72 -0.47
CA SER A 74 19.02 3.59 -0.01
C SER A 74 19.70 4.91 0.32
N PHE A 75 19.24 6.00 -0.31
CA PHE A 75 19.70 7.37 -0.04
C PHE A 75 19.36 7.88 1.36
N SER A 76 18.48 7.19 2.09
CA SER A 76 18.12 7.49 3.47
C SER A 76 18.82 6.56 4.48
N LEU A 77 19.70 5.68 4.01
CA LEU A 77 20.47 4.76 4.83
C LEU A 77 21.86 5.30 5.11
N LYS A 78 22.44 4.88 6.24
CA LYS A 78 23.84 5.16 6.58
C LYS A 78 24.78 4.47 5.58
N PRO A 79 25.96 5.05 5.27
CA PRO A 79 26.95 4.41 4.40
C PRO A 79 27.42 3.02 4.86
N SER A 80 27.32 2.72 6.16
CA SER A 80 27.65 1.41 6.74
C SER A 80 26.57 0.34 6.51
N HIS A 81 25.39 0.73 6.02
CA HIS A 81 24.29 -0.21 5.79
C HIS A 81 24.58 -1.10 4.57
N ALA A 82 24.33 -2.40 4.69
CA ALA A 82 24.66 -3.38 3.64
C ALA A 82 23.96 -3.11 2.29
N HIS A 83 22.78 -2.51 2.33
CA HIS A 83 22.01 -2.12 1.14
C HIS A 83 22.17 -0.65 0.74
N PHE A 84 23.19 0.05 1.27
CA PHE A 84 23.54 1.40 0.86
C PHE A 84 24.03 1.45 -0.59
N LEU A 85 23.50 2.38 -1.38
CA LEU A 85 23.90 2.70 -2.75
C LEU A 85 24.86 3.88 -2.68
N PRO A 86 26.16 3.67 -2.96
CA PRO A 86 27.10 4.77 -3.04
C PRO A 86 26.66 5.77 -4.11
N TYR A 87 26.50 7.03 -3.72
CA TYR A 87 26.00 8.09 -4.61
C TYR A 87 27.10 9.03 -5.10
N GLN A 88 28.27 9.03 -4.46
CA GLN A 88 29.31 10.05 -4.61
C GLN A 88 29.80 10.21 -6.07
N ASP A 89 29.84 9.12 -6.83
CA ASP A 89 30.32 9.08 -8.20
C ASP A 89 29.23 9.18 -9.27
N LEU A 90 27.94 9.24 -8.90
CA LEU A 90 26.83 9.19 -9.88
C LEU A 90 26.91 10.30 -10.93
N VAL A 91 27.26 11.52 -10.53
CA VAL A 91 27.41 12.66 -11.44
C VAL A 91 28.58 12.48 -12.39
N LYS A 92 29.70 11.95 -11.89
CA LYS A 92 30.87 11.60 -12.73
C LYS A 92 30.50 10.51 -13.75
N MET A 93 29.74 9.50 -13.32
CA MET A 93 29.27 8.42 -14.19
C MET A 93 28.33 8.97 -15.28
N ALA A 94 27.40 9.86 -14.93
CA ALA A 94 26.48 10.51 -15.87
C ALA A 94 27.23 11.39 -16.89
N ALA A 95 28.19 12.19 -16.43
CA ALA A 95 29.06 12.98 -17.32
C ALA A 95 29.84 12.09 -18.31
N SER A 96 30.38 10.98 -17.82
CA SER A 96 31.11 10.03 -18.66
C SER A 96 30.19 9.36 -19.70
N ALA A 97 28.95 9.03 -19.32
CA ALA A 97 27.96 8.47 -20.22
C ALA A 97 27.57 9.48 -21.32
N PHE A 98 27.35 10.75 -20.96
CA PHE A 98 27.06 11.82 -21.89
C PHE A 98 28.18 12.01 -22.93
N GLU A 99 29.45 12.06 -22.51
CA GLU A 99 30.57 12.20 -23.45
C GLU A 99 30.69 11.01 -24.40
N ARG A 100 30.52 9.77 -23.90
CA ARG A 100 30.53 8.58 -24.76
C ARG A 100 29.41 8.65 -25.80
N MET A 101 28.21 9.06 -25.40
CA MET A 101 27.10 9.23 -26.34
C MET A 101 27.36 10.30 -27.39
N ARG A 102 27.95 11.43 -26.97
CA ARG A 102 28.31 12.51 -27.88
C ARG A 102 29.32 12.06 -28.93
N ILE A 103 30.36 11.32 -28.52
CA ILE A 103 31.38 10.76 -29.43
C ILE A 103 30.75 9.75 -30.39
N GLN A 104 29.95 8.82 -29.88
CA GLN A 104 29.29 7.80 -30.71
C GLN A 104 28.41 8.45 -31.79
N ARG A 105 27.63 9.49 -31.43
CA ARG A 105 26.80 10.21 -32.39
C ARG A 105 27.61 10.91 -33.48
N GLN A 106 28.75 11.50 -33.13
CA GLN A 106 29.64 12.13 -34.09
C GLN A 106 30.20 11.12 -35.09
N GLN A 107 30.54 9.91 -34.62
CA GLN A 107 30.99 8.80 -35.46
C GLN A 107 29.87 8.29 -36.38
N GLU A 108 28.66 8.06 -35.86
CA GLU A 108 27.51 7.62 -36.64
C GLU A 108 27.13 8.64 -37.73
N HIS A 109 27.16 9.93 -37.40
CA HIS A 109 26.92 10.99 -38.37
C HIS A 109 28.01 11.08 -39.44
N ALA A 110 29.29 10.92 -39.06
CA ALA A 110 30.39 10.89 -40.02
C ALA A 110 30.26 9.71 -41.00
N LEU A 111 29.97 8.51 -40.49
CA LEU A 111 29.72 7.32 -41.29
C LEU A 111 28.52 7.49 -42.23
N PHE A 112 27.44 8.12 -41.77
CA PHE A 112 26.28 8.41 -42.60
C PHE A 112 26.59 9.38 -43.75
N LEU A 113 27.45 10.39 -43.52
CA LEU A 113 27.89 11.31 -44.57
C LEU A 113 28.80 10.61 -45.58
N GLU A 114 29.70 9.73 -45.13
CA GLU A 114 30.57 8.93 -45.99
C GLU A 114 29.75 7.99 -46.89
N GLN A 115 28.78 7.26 -46.33
CA GLN A 115 27.88 6.38 -47.09
C GLN A 115 27.03 7.13 -48.11
N GLN A 116 26.62 8.38 -47.82
CA GLN A 116 25.90 9.20 -48.79
C GLN A 116 26.78 9.71 -49.93
N GLN A 117 28.07 9.95 -49.68
CA GLN A 117 29.02 10.33 -50.73
C GLN A 117 29.33 9.15 -51.66
N GLU A 118 29.41 7.93 -51.12
CA GLU A 118 29.62 6.71 -51.91
C GLU A 118 28.39 6.28 -52.74
N GLN A 119 27.18 6.68 -52.32
CA GLN A 119 25.92 6.33 -52.98
C GLN A 119 25.41 7.38 -53.99
N GLN A 120 26.18 8.43 -54.33
CA GLN A 120 25.80 9.32 -55.45
C GLN A 120 26.29 8.76 -56.80
N PRO A 121 25.39 8.32 -57.71
CA PRO A 121 25.74 8.13 -59.11
C PRO A 121 25.69 9.49 -59.82
N SER A 122 26.64 9.73 -60.71
CA SER A 122 26.60 10.80 -61.69
C SER A 122 25.41 10.60 -62.64
N GLY A 123 24.28 11.25 -62.38
CA GLY A 123 23.12 11.23 -63.29
C GLY A 123 21.98 12.11 -62.81
N GLY A 124 21.59 13.09 -63.62
CA GLY A 124 20.55 14.06 -63.29
C GLY A 124 19.09 13.56 -63.42
N PHE A 125 18.19 14.49 -63.08
CA PHE A 125 16.75 14.63 -63.37
C PHE A 125 15.73 14.62 -62.20
N SER A 126 15.11 15.81 -62.07
CA SER A 126 13.72 16.23 -61.86
C SER A 126 12.78 15.63 -60.78
N SER A 127 12.34 16.56 -59.93
CA SER A 127 10.97 16.88 -59.47
C SER A 127 9.82 15.87 -59.59
N GLY A 128 9.05 15.77 -58.50
CA GLY A 128 7.60 15.61 -58.55
C GLY A 128 7.02 14.69 -57.47
N GLY A 129 6.18 15.22 -56.59
CA GLY A 129 5.36 14.39 -55.70
C GLY A 129 4.86 15.10 -54.45
N SER A 130 3.77 15.87 -54.57
CA SER A 130 2.99 16.32 -53.41
C SER A 130 2.10 15.18 -52.91
N THR A 131 2.09 14.92 -51.61
CA THR A 131 1.05 14.10 -50.97
C THR A 131 0.49 14.80 -49.73
N SER A 132 -0.75 15.24 -49.93
CA SER A 132 -1.87 15.36 -48.98
C SER A 132 -1.57 15.37 -47.47
N ALA A 133 -1.84 16.52 -46.87
CA ALA A 133 -2.15 16.66 -45.45
C ALA A 133 -3.43 15.90 -45.11
N SER A 134 -3.35 14.96 -44.16
CA SER A 134 -4.51 14.45 -43.44
C SER A 134 -4.40 14.78 -41.95
N ASP A 135 -5.56 15.13 -41.44
CA ASP A 135 -5.90 15.69 -40.14
C ASP A 135 -5.33 14.85 -38.97
N SER A 136 -4.47 15.46 -38.16
CA SER A 136 -4.02 14.88 -36.89
C SER A 136 -4.32 15.84 -35.77
N GLN A 137 -5.17 15.39 -34.84
CA GLN A 137 -5.34 15.96 -33.52
C GLN A 137 -3.96 16.35 -32.97
N LYS A 138 -3.80 17.63 -32.61
CA LYS A 138 -2.56 18.24 -32.10
C LYS A 138 -2.07 17.50 -30.84
N ARG A 139 -1.39 16.36 -31.03
CA ARG A 139 -0.55 15.74 -30.01
C ARG A 139 0.62 16.68 -29.75
N PRO A 140 1.09 16.82 -28.49
CA PRO A 140 2.31 17.56 -28.21
C PRO A 140 3.44 17.04 -29.09
N THR A 141 3.94 17.89 -29.97
CA THR A 141 5.13 17.60 -30.76
C THR A 141 6.33 17.61 -29.81
N ALA A 142 7.23 16.63 -29.94
CA ALA A 142 8.47 16.64 -29.19
C ALA A 142 9.20 17.97 -29.50
N PRO A 143 9.61 18.75 -28.49
CA PRO A 143 10.39 19.96 -28.72
C PRO A 143 11.66 19.62 -29.50
N LYS A 144 12.11 20.52 -30.38
CA LYS A 144 13.46 20.42 -30.94
C LYS A 144 14.45 20.42 -29.78
N LEU A 145 15.24 19.36 -29.65
CA LEU A 145 16.26 19.28 -28.61
C LEU A 145 17.24 20.44 -28.78
N VAL A 146 17.27 21.35 -27.81
CA VAL A 146 18.36 22.32 -27.66
C VAL A 146 19.64 21.49 -27.47
N GLN A 147 20.71 21.80 -28.18
CA GLN A 147 21.99 21.12 -28.01
C GLN A 147 22.45 21.25 -26.56
N ARG A 148 22.37 20.14 -25.81
CA ARG A 148 22.82 20.08 -24.43
C ARG A 148 24.34 20.05 -24.36
N THR A 149 24.89 20.74 -23.37
CA THR A 149 26.33 20.78 -23.07
C THR A 149 26.70 19.87 -21.90
N THR A 150 25.73 19.20 -21.27
CA THR A 150 25.95 18.33 -20.10
C THR A 150 24.96 17.16 -20.05
N HIS A 151 25.22 16.23 -19.13
CA HIS A 151 24.43 15.03 -18.84
C HIS A 151 23.02 15.32 -18.32
N GLY A 152 22.16 14.31 -18.35
CA GLY A 152 20.74 14.42 -18.04
C GLY A 152 20.37 14.09 -16.60
N LEU A 153 21.32 13.58 -15.81
CA LEU A 153 21.12 13.35 -14.39
C LEU A 153 20.91 14.69 -13.68
N GLY A 154 19.69 14.93 -13.19
CA GLY A 154 19.32 16.17 -12.51
C GLY A 154 18.60 15.97 -11.19
N TYR A 155 18.15 14.75 -10.87
CA TYR A 155 17.18 14.54 -9.80
C TYR A 155 17.52 13.33 -8.93
N LEU A 156 17.37 13.49 -7.61
CA LEU A 156 17.31 12.38 -6.66
C LEU A 156 15.96 12.38 -5.99
N GLN A 157 15.37 11.19 -5.83
CA GLN A 157 14.18 11.00 -5.04
C GLN A 157 14.45 10.00 -3.91
N MET A 158 14.04 10.34 -2.68
CA MET A 158 14.37 9.55 -1.50
C MET A 158 13.34 9.72 -0.37
N PRO A 159 13.22 8.73 0.53
CA PRO A 159 12.46 8.89 1.77
C PRO A 159 13.04 10.00 2.65
N GLY A 160 12.16 10.82 3.23
CA GLY A 160 12.55 11.84 4.18
C GLY A 160 11.33 12.37 4.94
N ASN A 161 11.49 12.53 6.25
CA ASN A 161 10.47 13.06 7.15
C ASN A 161 11.12 13.38 8.51
N LEU A 162 10.31 13.82 9.48
CA LEU A 162 10.77 14.17 10.82
C LEU A 162 11.55 13.04 11.51
N LEU A 163 11.23 11.76 11.25
CA LEU A 163 11.85 10.60 11.89
C LEU A 163 12.94 9.91 11.03
N GLU A 164 13.04 10.25 9.75
CA GLU A 164 14.00 9.71 8.79
C GLU A 164 14.87 10.84 8.23
N THR A 165 15.74 11.41 9.08
CA THR A 165 16.56 12.58 8.73
C THR A 165 17.95 12.27 8.18
N GLU A 166 18.41 11.02 8.27
CA GLU A 166 19.76 10.61 7.85
C GLU A 166 20.05 11.05 6.41
N GLY A 167 19.13 10.74 5.49
CA GLY A 167 19.26 11.08 4.08
C GLY A 167 19.20 12.59 3.83
N LEU A 168 18.39 13.33 4.59
CA LEU A 168 18.39 14.79 4.54
C LEU A 168 19.77 15.32 4.91
N GLN A 169 20.37 14.86 6.01
CA GLN A 169 21.66 15.36 6.49
C GLN A 169 22.85 14.96 5.60
N THR A 170 22.72 13.91 4.80
CA THR A 170 23.82 13.31 4.03
C THR A 170 23.62 13.43 2.52
N THR A 171 22.73 12.62 1.94
CA THR A 171 22.52 12.52 0.49
C THR A 171 21.97 13.81 -0.10
N ALA A 172 20.97 14.43 0.54
CA ALA A 172 20.39 15.68 0.05
C ALA A 172 21.43 16.82 0.06
N LYS A 173 22.20 16.94 1.15
CA LYS A 173 23.32 17.88 1.25
C LYS A 173 24.32 17.69 0.11
N TRP A 174 24.75 16.46 -0.14
CA TRP A 174 25.65 16.15 -1.25
C TRP A 174 25.03 16.51 -2.61
N ALA A 175 23.76 16.16 -2.83
CA ALA A 175 23.05 16.43 -4.09
C ALA A 175 23.08 17.93 -4.44
N LYS A 176 22.86 18.80 -3.45
CA LYS A 176 22.97 20.25 -3.61
C LYS A 176 24.36 20.71 -4.04
N THR A 177 25.44 20.14 -3.48
CA THR A 177 26.82 20.45 -3.93
C THR A 177 27.09 20.07 -5.39
N LYS A 178 26.23 19.24 -5.98
CA LYS A 178 26.30 18.79 -7.37
C LYS A 178 25.21 19.40 -8.25
N ASN A 179 24.47 20.39 -7.75
CA ASN A 179 23.36 21.04 -8.46
C ASN A 179 22.27 20.05 -8.92
N LEU A 180 22.00 19.02 -8.10
CA LEU A 180 20.88 18.10 -8.29
C LEU A 180 19.68 18.55 -7.47
N SER A 181 18.48 18.41 -8.04
CA SER A 181 17.23 18.63 -7.31
C SER A 181 16.85 17.41 -6.47
N VAL A 182 16.36 17.65 -5.26
CA VAL A 182 16.02 16.62 -4.27
C VAL A 182 14.51 16.57 -4.05
N PHE A 183 13.95 15.39 -4.32
CA PHE A 183 12.53 15.08 -4.18
C PHE A 183 12.34 14.16 -2.98
N ILE A 184 11.55 14.58 -2.01
CA ILE A 184 11.27 13.79 -0.83
C ILE A 184 9.97 13.02 -1.01
N ASN A 185 10.02 11.70 -0.87
CA ASN A 185 8.82 10.87 -0.76
C ASN A 185 8.59 10.42 0.69
N ARG A 186 7.38 9.91 0.95
CA ARG A 186 6.94 9.48 2.28
C ARG A 186 7.07 10.57 3.37
N PRO A 187 6.65 11.82 3.11
CA PRO A 187 6.74 12.89 4.11
C PRO A 187 5.97 12.57 5.40
N LEU A 188 4.92 11.74 5.31
CA LEU A 188 4.04 11.39 6.43
C LEU A 188 4.10 9.92 6.87
N ASN A 189 4.93 9.09 6.23
CA ASN A 189 5.02 7.65 6.54
C ASN A 189 6.46 7.28 6.83
N ALA A 190 6.83 7.31 8.10
CA ALA A 190 8.17 7.01 8.55
C ALA A 190 8.41 5.50 8.66
N MET A 191 9.59 5.07 8.24
CA MET A 191 10.14 3.73 8.46
C MET A 191 11.41 3.82 9.29
N SER A 192 11.28 4.35 10.52
CA SER A 192 12.41 4.59 11.40
C SER A 192 13.03 3.29 11.90
N PRO A 193 14.36 3.10 11.81
CA PRO A 193 15.04 2.00 12.47
C PRO A 193 14.89 2.02 14.00
N GLU A 194 14.73 3.22 14.58
CA GLU A 194 14.66 3.43 16.03
C GLU A 194 13.22 3.31 16.55
N TYR A 195 12.26 3.94 15.88
CA TYR A 195 10.87 4.03 16.33
C TYR A 195 9.90 3.10 15.60
N GLY A 196 10.41 2.29 14.67
CA GLY A 196 9.62 1.46 13.78
C GLY A 196 8.78 2.26 12.78
N PRO A 197 7.83 1.60 12.10
CA PRO A 197 6.89 2.26 11.22
C PRO A 197 6.03 3.26 12.00
N ALA A 198 5.86 4.46 11.45
CA ALA A 198 5.04 5.49 12.06
C ALA A 198 4.32 6.35 11.03
N ARG A 199 3.06 6.69 11.29
CA ARG A 199 2.35 7.70 10.51
C ARG A 199 2.40 9.04 11.22
N LEU A 200 2.98 10.04 10.57
CA LEU A 200 3.04 11.42 11.07
C LEU A 200 1.71 12.11 10.78
N ALA A 201 0.71 11.87 11.62
CA ALA A 201 -0.61 12.46 11.51
C ALA A 201 -1.31 12.57 12.87
N SER A 202 -2.18 13.56 12.98
CA SER A 202 -2.98 13.85 14.16
C SER A 202 -4.36 13.23 14.00
N TYR A 203 -4.81 12.53 15.03
CA TYR A 203 -6.13 11.91 15.07
C TYR A 203 -6.90 12.40 16.27
N PRO A 204 -8.22 12.67 16.12
CA PRO A 204 -9.05 13.05 17.24
C PRO A 204 -9.20 11.88 18.23
N GLU A 205 -9.64 12.22 19.44
CA GLU A 205 -10.03 11.23 20.44
C GLU A 205 -11.14 10.31 19.88
N PRO A 206 -11.10 8.99 20.17
CA PRO A 206 -12.11 8.06 19.71
C PRO A 206 -13.52 8.45 20.20
N LEU A 207 -14.49 8.34 19.30
CA LEU A 207 -15.90 8.63 19.59
C LEU A 207 -16.58 7.41 20.23
N SER A 208 -17.78 7.60 20.79
CA SER A 208 -18.57 6.50 21.34
C SER A 208 -19.10 5.55 20.24
N PRO A 209 -19.16 4.22 20.49
CA PRO A 209 -18.71 3.54 21.71
C PRO A 209 -17.19 3.54 21.85
N THR A 210 -16.70 3.69 23.07
CA THR A 210 -15.26 3.63 23.35
C THR A 210 -14.71 2.24 23.01
N TYR A 211 -13.40 2.15 22.81
CA TYR A 211 -12.75 0.85 22.57
C TYR A 211 -13.08 -0.19 23.65
N ALA A 212 -13.08 0.22 24.93
CA ALA A 212 -13.45 -0.66 26.03
C ALA A 212 -14.89 -1.16 25.91
N GLN A 213 -15.84 -0.27 25.63
CA GLN A 213 -17.25 -0.62 25.44
C GLN A 213 -17.44 -1.59 24.26
N ALA A 214 -16.83 -1.29 23.11
CA ALA A 214 -16.94 -2.14 21.93
C ALA A 214 -16.26 -3.50 22.13
N LYS A 215 -15.14 -3.56 22.88
CA LYS A 215 -14.47 -4.80 23.27
C LYS A 215 -15.34 -5.66 24.19
N ASP A 216 -15.93 -5.06 25.21
CA ASP A 216 -16.80 -5.78 26.13
C ASP A 216 -18.07 -6.28 25.44
N GLU A 217 -18.63 -5.49 24.52
CA GLU A 217 -19.78 -5.87 23.69
C GLU A 217 -19.48 -7.12 22.84
N ILE A 218 -18.39 -7.13 22.07
CA ILE A 218 -18.05 -8.26 21.20
C ILE A 218 -17.67 -9.51 22.01
N LEU A 219 -16.91 -9.37 23.09
CA LEU A 219 -16.54 -10.50 23.95
C LEU A 219 -17.78 -11.08 24.64
N GLY A 220 -18.72 -10.23 25.06
CA GLY A 220 -20.02 -10.63 25.58
C GLY A 220 -20.85 -11.41 24.56
N ALA A 221 -20.93 -10.91 23.32
CA ALA A 221 -21.66 -11.57 22.23
C ALA A 221 -21.07 -12.95 21.90
N LEU A 222 -19.75 -13.06 21.80
CA LEU A 222 -19.05 -14.33 21.56
C LEU A 222 -19.28 -15.34 22.70
N ALA A 223 -19.21 -14.89 23.96
CA ALA A 223 -19.44 -15.73 25.12
C ALA A 223 -20.90 -16.21 25.22
N ALA A 224 -21.87 -15.34 24.89
CA ALA A 224 -23.28 -15.70 24.85
C ALA A 224 -23.54 -16.79 23.81
N LEU A 225 -23.04 -16.61 22.58
CA LEU A 225 -23.18 -17.59 21.50
C LEU A 225 -22.51 -18.93 21.82
N SER A 226 -21.30 -18.88 22.40
CA SER A 226 -20.57 -20.09 22.81
C SER A 226 -21.36 -20.93 23.84
N ARG A 227 -22.03 -20.28 24.80
CA ARG A 227 -22.87 -20.96 25.80
C ARG A 227 -24.17 -21.49 25.22
N GLN A 228 -24.74 -20.78 24.25
CA GLN A 228 -26.05 -21.10 23.68
C GLN A 228 -25.98 -22.18 22.60
N ILE A 229 -24.85 -22.30 21.90
CA ILE A 229 -24.70 -23.16 20.72
C ILE A 229 -23.35 -23.89 20.79
N GLU A 230 -23.39 -25.11 21.34
CA GLU A 230 -22.19 -25.91 21.65
C GLU A 230 -21.24 -26.10 20.46
N TYR A 231 -21.78 -26.40 19.26
CA TYR A 231 -20.94 -26.63 18.08
C TYR A 231 -20.19 -25.37 17.62
N LEU A 232 -20.67 -24.16 17.97
CA LEU A 232 -19.98 -22.90 17.67
C LEU A 232 -18.87 -22.57 18.68
N GLY A 233 -18.86 -23.21 19.85
CA GLY A 233 -17.94 -22.91 20.95
C GLY A 233 -16.47 -22.78 20.52
N PRO A 234 -15.88 -23.78 19.83
CA PRO A 234 -14.49 -23.70 19.38
C PRO A 234 -14.20 -22.51 18.46
N LYS A 235 -15.16 -22.11 17.62
CA LYS A 235 -15.01 -20.97 16.70
C LYS A 235 -15.10 -19.65 17.45
N MET A 236 -16.03 -19.52 18.38
CA MET A 236 -16.17 -18.32 19.23
C MET A 236 -14.93 -18.14 20.12
N GLN A 237 -14.34 -19.23 20.60
CA GLN A 237 -13.10 -19.21 21.36
C GLN A 237 -11.92 -18.68 20.52
N ARG A 238 -11.75 -19.14 19.28
CA ARG A 238 -10.70 -18.62 18.38
C ARG A 238 -10.86 -17.11 18.12
N LEU A 239 -12.08 -16.65 17.83
CA LEU A 239 -12.36 -15.21 17.66
C LEU A 239 -12.05 -14.41 18.94
N THR A 240 -12.36 -14.98 20.11
CA THR A 240 -12.05 -14.39 21.42
C THR A 240 -10.53 -14.24 21.61
N GLU A 241 -9.76 -15.28 21.28
CA GLU A 241 -8.29 -15.26 21.37
C GLU A 241 -7.68 -14.24 20.41
N MET A 242 -8.21 -14.13 19.18
CA MET A 242 -7.79 -13.11 18.22
C MET A 242 -8.04 -11.68 18.74
N ILE A 243 -9.23 -11.42 19.29
CA ILE A 243 -9.57 -10.10 19.86
C ILE A 243 -8.67 -9.76 21.05
N LYS A 244 -8.41 -10.72 21.94
CA LYS A 244 -7.48 -10.54 23.07
C LYS A 244 -6.05 -10.29 22.61
N GLY A 245 -5.60 -10.95 21.54
CA GLY A 245 -4.29 -10.69 20.93
C GLY A 245 -4.15 -9.28 20.36
N LEU A 246 -5.23 -8.76 19.76
CA LEU A 246 -5.29 -7.36 19.30
C LEU A 246 -5.25 -6.37 20.46
N ASP A 247 -5.99 -6.63 21.54
CA ASP A 247 -6.00 -5.82 22.77
C ASP A 247 -4.60 -5.76 23.41
N GLU A 248 -3.90 -6.89 23.52
CA GLU A 248 -2.54 -6.90 24.06
C GLU A 248 -1.54 -6.18 23.15
N SER A 249 -1.71 -6.28 21.84
CA SER A 249 -0.86 -5.55 20.87
C SER A 249 -1.06 -4.03 20.98
N LEU A 250 -2.29 -3.59 21.20
CA LEU A 250 -2.65 -2.20 21.46
C LEU A 250 -2.08 -1.70 22.79
N ARG A 251 -2.13 -2.52 23.83
CA ARG A 251 -1.67 -2.17 25.18
C ARG A 251 -0.14 -2.11 25.30
N THR A 252 0.58 -2.77 24.40
CA THR A 252 2.05 -2.83 24.40
C THR A 252 2.70 -1.87 23.40
N ASP A 253 1.93 -0.96 22.78
CA ASP A 253 2.38 -0.02 21.73
C ASP A 253 3.12 -0.69 20.55
N LYS A 254 2.83 -1.98 20.30
CA LYS A 254 3.48 -2.77 19.23
C LYS A 254 2.78 -2.63 17.88
N LEU A 255 1.70 -1.84 17.80
CA LEU A 255 0.88 -1.71 16.60
C LEU A 255 0.89 -0.26 16.09
N SER A 256 1.53 -0.03 14.96
CA SER A 256 1.40 1.24 14.20
C SER A 256 0.21 1.18 13.24
N ILE A 257 -0.32 2.35 12.82
CA ILE A 257 -1.34 2.41 11.76
C ILE A 257 -0.82 1.74 10.49
N ILE A 258 0.47 1.90 10.17
CA ILE A 258 1.09 1.33 8.96
C ILE A 258 1.02 -0.20 8.98
N GLN A 259 1.34 -0.84 10.11
CA GLN A 259 1.23 -2.29 10.26
C GLN A 259 -0.23 -2.75 10.19
N MET A 260 -1.15 -2.00 10.81
CA MET A 260 -2.58 -2.30 10.82
C MET A 260 -3.19 -2.23 9.41
N GLU A 261 -2.85 -1.21 8.61
CA GLU A 261 -3.31 -1.07 7.22
C GLU A 261 -2.79 -2.21 6.33
N GLY A 262 -1.61 -2.77 6.63
CA GLY A 262 -1.03 -3.91 5.91
C GLY A 262 -1.66 -5.27 6.25
N ALA A 263 -2.14 -5.47 7.48
CA ALA A 263 -2.66 -6.74 7.97
C ALA A 263 -4.17 -6.93 7.76
N SER A 264 -4.91 -5.86 7.42
CA SER A 264 -6.37 -5.84 7.23
C SER A 264 -7.14 -6.64 8.29
N VAL A 265 -7.06 -6.20 9.56
CA VAL A 265 -7.72 -6.80 10.74
C VAL A 265 -9.17 -7.21 10.47
N ARG A 266 -9.92 -6.35 9.76
CA ARG A 266 -11.29 -6.64 9.32
C ARG A 266 -11.38 -7.94 8.53
N ASN A 267 -10.55 -8.10 7.50
CA ASN A 267 -10.57 -9.28 6.64
C ASN A 267 -10.25 -10.54 7.43
N THR A 268 -9.26 -10.49 8.33
CA THR A 268 -8.86 -11.65 9.12
C THR A 268 -9.99 -12.10 10.05
N LEU A 269 -10.64 -11.17 10.75
CA LEU A 269 -11.76 -11.49 11.65
C LEU A 269 -13.00 -11.98 10.89
N HIS A 270 -13.37 -11.30 9.79
CA HIS A 270 -14.49 -11.71 8.94
C HIS A 270 -14.24 -13.05 8.24
N GLN A 271 -13.00 -13.35 7.81
CA GLN A 271 -12.64 -14.66 7.26
C GLN A 271 -12.75 -15.76 8.30
N GLU A 272 -12.27 -15.55 9.52
CA GLU A 272 -12.45 -16.53 10.60
C GLU A 272 -13.94 -16.75 10.90
N LEU A 273 -14.73 -15.68 10.89
CA LEU A 273 -16.19 -15.77 11.02
C LEU A 273 -16.86 -16.49 9.84
N ALA A 274 -16.30 -16.45 8.64
CA ALA A 274 -16.85 -17.14 7.46
C ALA A 274 -16.46 -18.63 7.37
N LYS A 275 -15.44 -19.10 8.11
CA LYS A 275 -14.98 -20.50 8.03
C LYS A 275 -16.08 -21.48 8.44
N PRO A 276 -16.28 -22.59 7.70
CA PRO A 276 -17.24 -23.62 8.08
C PRO A 276 -16.83 -24.26 9.42
N VAL A 277 -17.83 -24.63 10.21
CA VAL A 277 -17.58 -25.32 11.49
C VAL A 277 -17.42 -26.81 11.20
N PRO A 278 -16.33 -27.46 11.62
CA PRO A 278 -16.19 -28.90 11.47
C PRO A 278 -17.33 -29.59 12.24
N ILE A 279 -18.17 -30.33 11.53
CA ILE A 279 -19.20 -31.16 12.17
C ILE A 279 -18.49 -32.42 12.67
N PRO A 280 -18.55 -32.76 13.96
CA PRO A 280 -18.03 -34.04 14.42
C PRO A 280 -18.84 -35.17 13.77
N HIS A 281 -18.21 -35.95 12.89
CA HIS A 281 -18.80 -37.20 12.42
C HIS A 281 -18.93 -38.14 13.62
N LYS A 282 -20.16 -38.65 13.84
CA LYS A 282 -20.41 -39.73 14.82
C LYS A 282 -19.44 -40.88 14.54
N SER A 283 -18.53 -41.14 15.49
CA SER A 283 -17.68 -42.32 15.50
C SER A 283 -18.56 -43.55 15.44
N LYS A 284 -18.40 -44.33 14.36
CA LYS A 284 -19.05 -45.63 14.21
C LYS A 284 -18.43 -46.58 15.24
N VAL A 285 -19.29 -47.16 16.06
CA VAL A 285 -18.98 -48.18 17.06
C VAL A 285 -18.28 -49.37 16.42
N ASP A 286 -17.26 -49.88 17.12
CA ASP A 286 -16.44 -51.05 16.81
C ASP A 286 -17.25 -52.30 16.47
N GLY A 287 -16.71 -53.09 15.53
CA GLY A 287 -17.17 -54.43 15.22
C GLY A 287 -16.17 -55.20 14.35
N GLY A 288 -15.26 -55.93 15.01
CA GLY A 288 -14.92 -57.32 14.66
C GLY A 288 -13.96 -57.63 13.49
N SER A 289 -12.78 -58.12 13.90
CA SER A 289 -12.02 -59.29 13.38
C SER A 289 -11.19 -59.24 12.07
N SER A 290 -9.86 -59.31 12.31
CA SER A 290 -8.87 -60.32 11.87
C SER A 290 -8.18 -60.24 10.49
N GLU A 291 -6.88 -60.61 10.55
CA GLU A 291 -5.89 -60.94 9.51
C GLU A 291 -5.23 -59.80 8.70
N VAL A 292 -4.00 -59.86 8.18
CA VAL A 292 -2.69 -60.49 8.45
C VAL A 292 -1.69 -59.73 7.53
N ALA A 293 -0.46 -59.49 8.02
CA ALA A 293 0.84 -59.27 7.31
C ALA A 293 0.96 -58.46 5.99
N GLY A 294 1.96 -57.54 5.98
CA GLY A 294 2.93 -57.43 4.88
C GLY A 294 3.14 -56.08 4.18
N GLY A 295 4.40 -55.62 4.10
CA GLY A 295 4.92 -55.00 2.87
C GLY A 295 5.15 -53.48 2.80
N ARG A 296 6.43 -53.12 2.69
CA ARG A 296 7.12 -51.87 2.29
C ARG A 296 6.45 -50.89 1.28
N SER A 297 6.85 -49.62 1.46
CA SER A 297 7.27 -48.57 0.48
C SER A 297 6.24 -47.72 -0.29
N GLY A 298 6.61 -46.44 -0.50
CA GLY A 298 6.22 -45.65 -1.69
C GLY A 298 5.52 -44.31 -1.44
N ALA A 299 6.15 -43.22 -1.85
CA ALA A 299 5.56 -41.88 -1.97
C ALA A 299 4.72 -41.73 -3.27
N SER A 300 3.68 -40.88 -3.27
CA SER A 300 3.44 -39.81 -4.27
C SER A 300 2.05 -39.17 -4.12
N ALA A 301 1.93 -37.96 -4.68
CA ALA A 301 0.80 -37.05 -4.67
C ALA A 301 -0.39 -37.51 -5.54
N GLY A 302 -1.59 -37.05 -5.20
CA GLY A 302 -2.79 -37.16 -6.04
C GLY A 302 -3.85 -36.13 -5.64
N SER A 303 -4.14 -35.22 -6.56
CA SER A 303 -5.19 -34.21 -6.52
C SER A 303 -6.61 -34.80 -6.44
N SER A 304 -7.56 -34.07 -5.86
CA SER A 304 -8.97 -34.19 -6.27
C SER A 304 -9.60 -32.81 -6.43
N SER A 305 -10.28 -32.69 -7.57
CA SER A 305 -10.89 -31.53 -8.21
C SER A 305 -12.25 -31.17 -7.63
N LEU A 306 -12.57 -29.87 -7.59
CA LEU A 306 -13.91 -29.35 -7.30
C LEU A 306 -14.88 -29.62 -8.46
N SER A 307 -16.17 -29.74 -8.14
CA SER A 307 -17.24 -30.00 -9.11
C SER A 307 -17.50 -28.81 -10.04
N PRO A 308 -18.05 -29.04 -11.25
CA PRO A 308 -18.35 -27.98 -12.23
C PRO A 308 -19.27 -26.87 -11.70
N ASP A 309 -20.22 -27.22 -10.83
CA ASP A 309 -21.14 -26.25 -10.21
C ASP A 309 -20.45 -25.35 -9.17
N ALA A 310 -19.41 -25.86 -8.50
CA ALA A 310 -18.59 -25.09 -7.57
C ALA A 310 -17.63 -24.13 -8.31
N ALA A 311 -17.21 -24.48 -9.53
CA ALA A 311 -16.43 -23.58 -10.39
C ALA A 311 -17.29 -22.45 -10.98
N ALA A 312 -18.56 -22.73 -11.34
CA ALA A 312 -19.49 -21.75 -11.91
C ALA A 312 -19.93 -20.66 -10.90
N ALA A 313 -20.11 -21.02 -9.63
CA ALA A 313 -20.48 -20.06 -8.59
C ALA A 313 -19.36 -19.05 -8.24
N ILE A 314 -18.09 -19.45 -8.43
CA ILE A 314 -16.92 -18.61 -8.17
C ILE A 314 -16.70 -17.59 -9.30
N ASP A 315 -17.09 -17.92 -10.53
CA ASP A 315 -16.94 -17.02 -11.68
C ASP A 315 -18.03 -15.95 -11.76
N ALA A 316 -19.24 -16.27 -11.28
CA ALA A 316 -20.36 -15.31 -11.15
C ALA A 316 -20.09 -14.20 -10.12
N PHE A 317 -19.21 -14.44 -9.13
CA PHE A 317 -18.87 -13.46 -8.10
C PHE A 317 -17.76 -12.48 -8.52
N LYS A 318 -17.02 -12.77 -9.61
CA LYS A 318 -15.92 -11.94 -10.12
C LYS A 318 -16.35 -10.87 -11.12
N THR A 319 -17.59 -10.92 -11.63
CA THR A 319 -18.02 -10.11 -12.79
C THR A 319 -19.09 -9.06 -12.51
N ALA A 320 -19.51 -8.87 -11.25
CA ALA A 320 -20.48 -7.81 -10.92
C ALA A 320 -19.80 -6.45 -10.68
N PRO A 321 -20.12 -5.38 -11.44
CA PRO A 321 -19.48 -4.08 -11.30
C PRO A 321 -19.99 -3.30 -10.08
N THR A 322 -19.06 -2.64 -9.40
CA THR A 322 -19.29 -1.69 -8.31
C THR A 322 -19.69 -0.32 -8.87
N SER A 323 -20.87 0.20 -8.47
CA SER A 323 -21.20 1.63 -8.26
C SER A 323 -22.70 1.90 -8.45
N THR A 324 -23.35 2.59 -7.52
CA THR A 324 -23.94 3.92 -7.76
C THR A 324 -24.57 4.54 -6.50
N LYS A 325 -24.50 5.88 -6.46
CA LYS A 325 -24.92 6.86 -5.46
C LYS A 325 -26.37 6.74 -4.91
N PRO A 326 -26.68 7.39 -3.77
CA PRO A 326 -28.05 7.54 -3.30
C PRO A 326 -28.81 8.59 -4.12
N THR A 327 -30.06 8.30 -4.47
CA THR A 327 -31.00 9.26 -5.06
C THR A 327 -32.14 9.51 -4.08
N VAL A 328 -32.44 10.79 -3.87
CA VAL A 328 -33.57 11.33 -3.14
C VAL A 328 -34.84 11.20 -3.99
N SER A 329 -35.97 10.77 -3.44
CA SER A 329 -37.31 11.25 -3.83
C SER A 329 -38.45 10.80 -2.89
N THR A 330 -39.05 11.78 -2.22
CA THR A 330 -40.50 12.08 -2.09
C THR A 330 -41.54 11.00 -1.71
N HIS A 331 -42.23 11.24 -0.59
CA HIS A 331 -43.64 10.92 -0.28
C HIS A 331 -44.62 11.32 -1.43
N PRO A 332 -45.87 10.79 -1.55
CA PRO A 332 -46.91 10.67 -0.49
C PRO A 332 -47.72 9.34 -0.58
N THR A 333 -48.77 8.96 0.18
CA THR A 333 -49.81 9.63 0.98
C THR A 333 -50.53 8.57 1.84
N ALA A 334 -51.02 8.98 3.02
CA ALA A 334 -52.22 8.54 3.77
C ALA A 334 -52.77 7.10 3.69
N THR A 335 -52.96 6.48 4.87
CA THR A 335 -54.30 6.32 5.52
C THR A 335 -54.15 5.76 6.95
N ARG A 336 -55.02 6.23 7.86
CA ARG A 336 -55.09 5.96 9.31
C ARG A 336 -56.39 5.15 9.60
N PRO A 337 -56.71 4.82 10.87
CA PRO A 337 -56.51 3.56 11.61
C PRO A 337 -57.83 2.75 11.78
N PRO A 338 -57.93 1.73 12.68
CA PRO A 338 -58.34 1.99 14.08
C PRO A 338 -57.69 1.03 15.14
N THR A 339 -57.16 1.56 16.25
CA THR A 339 -57.68 1.56 17.65
C THR A 339 -57.80 0.23 18.41
N SER A 340 -57.08 0.20 19.55
CA SER A 340 -57.43 -0.36 20.88
C SER A 340 -57.82 -1.82 21.05
N SER A 341 -57.09 -2.56 21.89
CA SER A 341 -57.55 -2.97 23.24
C SER A 341 -56.62 -4.05 23.86
N GLN A 342 -55.97 -3.72 24.98
CA GLN A 342 -55.83 -4.62 26.12
C GLN A 342 -57.11 -4.48 27.01
N PRO A 343 -57.34 -5.22 28.12
CA PRO A 343 -56.53 -6.26 28.81
C PRO A 343 -57.34 -7.53 29.21
N SER A 344 -56.69 -8.55 29.77
CA SER A 344 -57.17 -9.21 31.01
C SER A 344 -56.28 -10.37 31.47
N SER A 345 -55.91 -10.29 32.74
CA SER A 345 -55.35 -11.30 33.63
C SER A 345 -56.32 -12.44 33.96
N SER A 346 -55.81 -13.67 34.12
CA SER A 346 -56.32 -14.63 35.13
C SER A 346 -55.39 -15.85 35.27
N THR A 347 -54.91 -16.08 36.49
CA THR A 347 -54.17 -17.27 36.97
C THR A 347 -55.17 -18.27 37.64
N PRO A 348 -54.73 -19.45 38.13
CA PRO A 348 -54.81 -20.80 37.54
C PRO A 348 -55.89 -21.72 38.21
N PRO A 349 -55.94 -23.04 37.90
CA PRO A 349 -55.72 -24.05 38.97
C PRO A 349 -55.03 -25.35 38.43
N PRO A 350 -55.00 -26.52 39.14
CA PRO A 350 -53.79 -27.01 39.80
C PRO A 350 -53.24 -28.34 39.24
N SER A 351 -52.04 -28.65 39.76
CA SER A 351 -51.25 -29.88 39.73
C SER A 351 -51.94 -31.21 39.39
N THR A 352 -51.31 -31.95 38.45
CA THR A 352 -51.15 -33.41 38.54
C THR A 352 -49.72 -33.79 38.20
N THR A 353 -49.07 -34.43 39.16
CA THR A 353 -47.80 -35.15 39.08
C THR A 353 -47.89 -36.34 38.12
N SER A 354 -46.90 -36.55 37.26
CA SER A 354 -46.22 -37.85 37.10
C SER A 354 -45.14 -37.85 36.01
N SER A 355 -44.12 -38.66 36.28
CA SER A 355 -43.19 -39.32 35.36
C SER A 355 -42.13 -38.47 34.65
N SER A 356 -40.97 -38.50 35.29
CA SER A 356 -39.65 -38.60 34.67
C SER A 356 -39.61 -39.47 33.40
N SER A 357 -39.18 -38.89 32.30
CA SER A 357 -38.44 -39.60 31.26
C SER A 357 -37.36 -38.67 30.72
N SER A 358 -36.14 -38.94 31.14
CA SER A 358 -34.91 -38.39 30.59
C SER A 358 -34.75 -38.79 29.13
N SER A 359 -35.09 -37.89 28.21
CA SER A 359 -34.63 -37.96 26.82
C SER A 359 -33.48 -36.98 26.64
N HIS A 360 -32.25 -37.48 26.65
CA HIS A 360 -31.11 -36.79 26.04
C HIS A 360 -31.34 -36.71 24.54
N GLY A 361 -32.11 -35.71 24.11
CA GLY A 361 -32.18 -35.26 22.74
C GLY A 361 -31.22 -34.09 22.60
N SER A 362 -30.06 -34.31 21.98
CA SER A 362 -29.20 -33.22 21.49
C SER A 362 -29.95 -32.51 20.36
N THR A 363 -30.79 -31.55 20.73
CA THR A 363 -31.42 -30.60 19.80
C THR A 363 -30.36 -29.57 19.43
N HIS A 364 -29.76 -29.71 18.25
CA HIS A 364 -28.94 -28.66 17.65
C HIS A 364 -29.81 -27.40 17.46
N ARG A 365 -29.73 -26.44 18.40
CA ARG A 365 -30.32 -25.11 18.24
C ARG A 365 -29.68 -24.45 17.02
N LYS A 366 -30.48 -24.16 15.99
CA LYS A 366 -30.05 -23.33 14.86
C LYS A 366 -29.92 -21.89 15.35
N ILE A 367 -28.85 -21.23 14.94
CA ILE A 367 -28.62 -19.81 15.21
C ILE A 367 -29.71 -18.97 14.54
N GLY A 368 -30.28 -18.01 15.27
CA GLY A 368 -31.25 -17.07 14.71
C GLY A 368 -30.58 -15.98 13.88
N GLU A 369 -31.26 -15.47 12.84
CA GLU A 369 -30.75 -14.37 12.01
C GLU A 369 -30.38 -13.14 12.85
N HIS A 370 -31.18 -12.80 13.85
CA HIS A 370 -30.90 -11.70 14.79
C HIS A 370 -29.62 -11.90 15.60
N GLU A 371 -29.25 -13.14 15.94
CA GLU A 371 -28.03 -13.43 16.71
C GLU A 371 -26.78 -13.27 15.83
N ILE A 372 -26.87 -13.66 14.55
CA ILE A 372 -25.82 -13.42 13.55
C ILE A 372 -25.67 -11.92 13.31
N ASP A 373 -26.78 -11.21 13.06
CA ASP A 373 -26.77 -9.78 12.81
C ASP A 373 -26.18 -9.00 13.98
N HIS A 374 -26.53 -9.37 15.21
CA HIS A 374 -25.96 -8.77 16.40
C HIS A 374 -24.44 -9.01 16.46
N LEU A 375 -23.98 -10.25 16.25
CA LEU A 375 -22.55 -10.56 16.26
C LEU A 375 -21.77 -9.77 15.20
N VAL A 376 -22.29 -9.70 13.97
CA VAL A 376 -21.65 -8.95 12.88
C VAL A 376 -21.58 -7.46 13.21
N LYS A 377 -22.66 -6.88 13.75
CA LYS A 377 -22.68 -5.48 14.20
C LYS A 377 -21.67 -5.22 15.32
N SER A 378 -21.64 -6.05 16.36
CA SER A 378 -20.67 -5.92 17.45
C SER A 378 -19.22 -6.08 16.96
N LEU A 379 -18.99 -6.95 15.96
CA LEU A 379 -17.67 -7.12 15.35
C LEU A 379 -17.24 -5.87 14.57
N ASP A 380 -18.15 -5.29 13.78
CA ASP A 380 -17.88 -4.05 13.05
C ASP A 380 -17.68 -2.85 14.01
N HIS A 381 -18.45 -2.77 15.10
CA HIS A 381 -18.24 -1.78 16.16
C HIS A 381 -16.85 -1.92 16.79
N PHE A 382 -16.45 -3.15 17.16
CA PHE A 382 -15.13 -3.43 17.70
C PHE A 382 -14.03 -3.01 16.73
N ILE A 383 -14.11 -3.41 15.46
CA ILE A 383 -13.10 -3.08 14.45
C ILE A 383 -13.00 -1.55 14.28
N HIS A 384 -14.13 -0.85 14.24
CA HIS A 384 -14.15 0.60 14.12
C HIS A 384 -13.50 1.29 15.31
N ALA A 385 -13.93 0.94 16.54
CA ALA A 385 -13.40 1.51 17.76
C ALA A 385 -11.92 1.17 17.97
N PHE A 386 -11.50 -0.06 17.62
CA PHE A 386 -10.10 -0.48 17.65
C PHE A 386 -9.24 0.35 16.69
N HIS A 387 -9.68 0.56 15.44
CA HIS A 387 -8.96 1.40 14.48
C HIS A 387 -8.84 2.85 14.96
N GLN A 388 -9.89 3.42 15.58
CA GLN A 388 -9.83 4.76 16.15
C GLN A 388 -8.84 4.82 17.32
N GLN A 389 -8.85 3.81 18.20
CA GLN A 389 -7.95 3.75 19.36
C GLN A 389 -6.48 3.64 18.96
N VAL A 390 -6.15 2.78 17.99
CA VAL A 390 -4.78 2.67 17.43
C VAL A 390 -4.32 4.02 16.88
N ARG A 391 -5.19 4.72 16.14
CA ARG A 391 -4.90 6.03 15.56
C ARG A 391 -4.60 7.09 16.62
N PHE A 392 -5.47 7.17 17.63
CA PHE A 392 -5.32 8.10 18.73
C PHE A 392 -4.03 7.84 19.54
N GLN A 393 -3.73 6.57 19.85
CA GLN A 393 -2.47 6.21 20.50
C GLN A 393 -1.24 6.56 19.66
N GLU A 394 -1.30 6.40 18.33
CA GLU A 394 -0.20 6.80 17.47
C GLU A 394 0.05 8.31 17.52
N THR A 395 -0.99 9.16 17.56
CA THR A 395 -0.81 10.61 17.77
C THR A 395 -0.07 10.90 19.07
N ALA A 396 -0.48 10.28 20.19
CA ALA A 396 0.18 10.47 21.48
C ALA A 396 1.65 9.98 21.46
N ARG A 397 1.89 8.82 20.85
CA ARG A 397 3.24 8.25 20.69
C ARG A 397 4.15 9.18 19.90
N ILE A 398 3.67 9.73 18.78
CA ILE A 398 4.47 10.63 17.94
C ILE A 398 4.71 11.96 18.63
N ALA A 399 3.71 12.54 19.29
CA ALA A 399 3.89 13.75 20.08
C ALA A 399 4.98 13.56 21.16
N LYS A 400 4.97 12.43 21.86
CA LYS A 400 6.02 12.07 22.84
C LYS A 400 7.41 12.01 22.19
N ILE A 401 7.54 11.33 21.04
CA ILE A 401 8.82 11.27 20.30
C ILE A 401 9.30 12.67 19.89
N MET A 402 8.39 13.56 19.45
CA MET A 402 8.75 14.95 19.11
C MET A 402 9.28 15.70 20.33
N THR A 403 8.58 15.60 21.48
CA THR A 403 9.01 16.24 22.73
C THR A 403 10.37 15.73 23.21
N GLU A 404 10.60 14.40 23.18
CA GLU A 404 11.88 13.79 23.55
C GLU A 404 13.04 14.25 22.64
N ARG A 405 12.73 14.59 21.39
CA ARG A 405 13.69 15.16 20.43
C ARG A 405 13.81 16.68 20.50
N GLY A 406 13.12 17.33 21.43
CA GLY A 406 13.12 18.79 21.58
C GLY A 406 12.40 19.53 20.45
N ILE A 407 11.50 18.86 19.74
CA ILE A 407 10.68 19.44 18.67
C ILE A 407 9.38 19.95 19.28
N ASP A 408 9.17 21.26 19.22
CA ASP A 408 7.91 21.90 19.61
C ASP A 408 6.99 22.02 18.38
N LEU A 409 5.84 21.35 18.45
CA LEU A 409 4.81 21.39 17.41
C LEU A 409 4.00 22.69 17.41
N LYS A 410 4.17 23.57 18.42
CA LYS A 410 3.47 24.87 18.53
C LYS A 410 1.95 24.78 18.46
N GLY A 411 1.38 23.62 18.81
CA GLY A 411 -0.06 23.34 18.72
C GLY A 411 -0.57 23.03 17.31
N GLU A 412 0.31 22.91 16.32
CA GLU A 412 -0.06 22.52 14.96
C GLU A 412 -0.28 21.01 14.83
N PRO A 413 -1.12 20.56 13.87
CA PRO A 413 -1.20 19.15 13.52
C PRO A 413 0.16 18.60 13.06
N ILE A 414 0.51 17.40 13.54
CA ILE A 414 1.75 16.68 13.22
C ILE A 414 2.02 16.64 11.71
N GLU A 415 1.00 16.34 10.91
CA GLU A 415 1.10 16.27 9.45
C GLU A 415 1.42 17.60 8.79
N GLN A 416 0.92 18.71 9.34
CA GLN A 416 1.19 20.05 8.84
C GLN A 416 2.64 20.41 9.13
N PHE A 417 3.04 20.33 10.39
CA PHE A 417 4.41 20.59 10.83
C PHE A 417 5.43 19.72 10.07
N ALA A 418 5.13 18.43 9.86
CA ALA A 418 6.02 17.52 9.14
C ALA A 418 6.26 17.92 7.69
N VAL A 419 5.25 18.46 7.00
CA VAL A 419 5.42 18.91 5.61
C VAL A 419 6.09 20.28 5.56
N GLU A 420 5.71 21.21 6.42
CA GLU A 420 6.35 22.53 6.52
C GLU A 420 7.83 22.40 6.85
N TYR A 421 8.21 21.53 7.80
CA TYR A 421 9.60 21.18 8.08
C TYR A 421 10.40 20.77 6.83
N LEU A 422 9.79 20.01 5.92
CA LEU A 422 10.46 19.59 4.69
C LEU A 422 10.48 20.70 3.62
N LEU A 423 9.45 21.53 3.55
CA LEU A 423 9.36 22.64 2.60
C LEU A 423 10.32 23.78 2.96
N GLU A 424 10.57 24.00 4.25
CA GLU A 424 11.54 24.98 4.75
C GLU A 424 12.99 24.47 4.73
N HIS A 425 13.20 23.18 4.44
CA HIS A 425 14.53 22.59 4.46
C HIS A 425 15.34 22.98 3.21
N ASP A 426 16.44 23.71 3.38
CA ASP A 426 17.32 24.23 2.30
C ASP A 426 17.74 23.21 1.23
N GLN A 427 17.76 21.94 1.61
CA GLN A 427 18.21 20.84 0.76
C GLN A 427 17.09 20.12 0.01
N VAL A 428 15.83 20.51 0.20
CA VAL A 428 14.65 19.89 -0.42
C VAL A 428 14.10 20.83 -1.48
N ASP A 429 13.86 20.31 -2.69
CA ASP A 429 13.25 21.09 -3.79
C ASP A 429 11.77 20.74 -3.99
N ALA A 430 11.37 19.52 -3.65
CA ALA A 430 10.01 19.05 -3.83
C ALA A 430 9.64 18.02 -2.78
N VAL A 431 8.41 18.12 -2.28
CA VAL A 431 7.80 17.12 -1.39
C VAL A 431 6.67 16.39 -2.15
N LEU A 432 6.78 15.07 -2.24
CA LEU A 432 5.83 14.21 -2.93
C LEU A 432 4.79 13.66 -1.94
N LEU A 433 3.58 14.22 -1.99
CA LEU A 433 2.47 13.81 -1.15
C LEU A 433 1.55 12.84 -1.89
N GLY A 434 1.38 11.63 -1.34
CA GLY A 434 0.49 10.61 -1.90
C GLY A 434 -0.97 10.84 -1.50
N MET A 435 -1.79 11.31 -2.44
CA MET A 435 -3.20 11.63 -2.19
C MET A 435 -4.13 10.47 -2.59
N LYS A 436 -4.16 9.40 -1.77
CA LYS A 436 -5.01 8.22 -2.02
C LYS A 436 -6.42 8.29 -1.40
N ARG A 437 -6.67 9.30 -0.56
CA ARG A 437 -7.93 9.48 0.18
C ARG A 437 -8.28 10.97 0.22
N GLU A 438 -9.57 11.27 0.23
CA GLU A 438 -10.11 12.64 0.26
C GLU A 438 -9.51 13.51 1.38
N PRO A 439 -9.36 13.05 2.64
CA PRO A 439 -8.74 13.87 3.69
C PRO A 439 -7.30 14.33 3.38
N TYR A 440 -6.52 13.54 2.64
CA TYR A 440 -5.17 13.95 2.23
C TYR A 440 -5.20 15.01 1.13
N VAL A 441 -6.23 15.00 0.28
CA VAL A 441 -6.45 16.04 -0.73
C VAL A 441 -6.84 17.34 -0.03
N ASP A 442 -7.76 17.26 0.93
CA ASP A 442 -8.21 18.45 1.67
C ASP A 442 -7.08 19.07 2.48
N PHE A 443 -6.29 18.24 3.16
CA PHE A 443 -5.05 18.67 3.82
C PHE A 443 -4.10 19.37 2.83
N ALA A 444 -3.80 18.74 1.70
CA ALA A 444 -2.90 19.33 0.70
C ALA A 444 -3.42 20.68 0.15
N ARG A 445 -4.74 20.79 -0.08
CA ARG A 445 -5.38 22.04 -0.51
C ARG A 445 -5.31 23.10 0.59
N GLY A 446 -5.46 22.73 1.85
CA GLY A 446 -5.31 23.61 3.00
C GLY A 446 -3.89 24.16 3.08
N LEU A 447 -2.89 23.29 3.01
CA LEU A 447 -1.47 23.66 3.04
C LEU A 447 -1.09 24.57 1.85
N LEU A 448 -1.53 24.26 0.64
CA LEU A 448 -1.24 25.13 -0.51
C LEU A 448 -1.85 26.53 -0.37
N LYS A 449 -2.99 26.65 0.33
CA LYS A 449 -3.57 27.96 0.64
C LYS A 449 -2.78 28.70 1.71
N SER A 450 -2.32 28.04 2.76
CA SER A 450 -1.53 28.69 3.82
C SER A 450 -0.20 29.21 3.27
N LEU A 451 0.47 28.44 2.41
CA LEU A 451 1.73 28.84 1.76
C LEU A 451 1.57 30.02 0.77
N ALA A 452 0.36 30.24 0.25
CA ALA A 452 0.07 31.34 -0.68
C ALA A 452 -0.19 32.68 0.04
N VAL A 453 -0.38 32.67 1.37
CA VAL A 453 -0.57 33.89 2.16
C VAL A 453 0.80 34.36 2.63
N PRO A 454 1.24 35.59 2.27
CA PRO A 454 2.51 36.11 2.76
C PRO A 454 2.46 36.24 4.30
N PRO A 455 3.57 36.00 5.01
CA PRO A 455 3.60 36.15 6.46
C PRO A 455 3.18 37.57 6.85
N PRO A 456 2.43 37.76 7.96
CA PRO A 456 2.05 39.08 8.41
C PRO A 456 3.31 39.92 8.67
N SER A 457 3.30 41.12 8.09
CA SER A 457 4.38 42.12 8.10
C SER A 457 4.73 42.65 9.47
#